data_AF-A0A938MBA2-F1
#
_entry.id   AF-A0A938MBA2-F1
#
_cell.length_a   1.000
_cell.length_b   1.000
_cell.length_c   1.000
_cell.angle_alpha   90.00
_cell.angle_beta   90.00
_cell.angle_gamma   90.00
#
_symmetry.space_group_name_H-M   'P 1'
#
loop_
_entity.id
_entity.type
_entity.pdbx_description
1 polymer ?
#
loop_
_entity_poly.entity_id
_entity_poly.type
_entity_poly.pdbx_seq_one_letter_code
_entity_poly.pdbx_strand_id
1 'polypeptide(L)'
;MNHCEQLVATLDTERIRDGAARLLAEVGMAVPSENARQRLAAAGLRITDGRVFIPHERAVQFMERQRAKAAPEPEEAPLRLHPGSHTFYHFDPEARTVKRLTLRDLERYTKLVAALRRDGVLASAYCVGQPSNTEPQLAPLWQQFTAARFIPDPPLYAYSPDYAPFVS
;
A
#
# COMPACT_ATOMS: atom_id res chain seq x y z
N MET A 1 -23.19 20.75 2.97
CA MET A 1 -21.82 20.66 2.45
C MET A 1 -20.89 20.42 3.64
N ASN A 2 -20.27 19.25 3.76
CA ASN A 2 -19.42 18.91 4.89
C ASN A 2 -18.03 19.59 4.76
N HIS A 3 -17.28 19.69 5.86
CA HIS A 3 -15.98 20.38 5.90
C HIS A 3 -14.95 19.83 4.89
N CYS A 4 -14.93 18.52 4.65
CA CYS A 4 -14.09 17.88 3.63
C CYS A 4 -14.52 18.27 2.20
N GLU A 5 -15.82 18.41 1.92
CA GLU A 5 -16.31 18.83 0.60
C GLU A 5 -15.87 20.27 0.29
N GLN A 6 -15.89 21.16 1.28
CA GLN A 6 -15.36 22.52 1.14
C GLN A 6 -13.84 22.53 0.91
N LEU A 7 -13.09 21.72 1.66
CA LEU A 7 -11.64 21.56 1.47
C LEU A 7 -11.32 21.08 0.06
N VAL A 8 -11.99 20.03 -0.42
CA VAL A 8 -11.78 19.47 -1.76
C VAL A 8 -12.20 20.45 -2.85
N ALA A 9 -13.31 21.18 -2.68
CA ALA A 9 -13.78 22.17 -3.64
C ALA A 9 -12.78 23.32 -3.87
N THR A 10 -11.90 23.60 -2.89
CA THR A 10 -10.86 24.64 -3.01
C THR A 10 -9.53 24.11 -3.57
N LEU A 11 -9.39 22.80 -3.77
CA LEU A 11 -8.16 22.24 -4.31
C LEU A 11 -8.10 22.43 -5.83
N ASP A 12 -7.06 23.14 -6.27
CA ASP A 12 -6.69 23.21 -7.68
C ASP A 12 -6.03 21.87 -8.11
N THR A 13 -6.89 20.91 -8.41
CA THR A 13 -6.49 19.55 -8.80
C THR A 13 -5.73 19.52 -10.12
N GLU A 14 -5.96 20.50 -11.01
CA GLU A 14 -5.24 20.61 -12.28
C GLU A 14 -3.80 21.02 -12.05
N ARG A 15 -3.57 22.06 -11.22
CA ARG A 15 -2.24 22.50 -10.85
C ARG A 15 -1.46 21.41 -10.11
N ILE A 16 -2.11 20.66 -9.21
CA ILE A 16 -1.46 19.55 -8.51
C ILE A 16 -1.03 18.45 -9.49
N ARG A 17 -1.92 18.07 -10.41
CA ARG A 17 -1.65 17.04 -11.44
C ARG A 17 -0.52 17.45 -12.38
N ASP A 18 -0.55 18.69 -12.87
CA ASP A 18 0.50 19.24 -13.73
C ASP A 18 1.85 19.29 -12.99
N GLY A 19 1.84 19.83 -11.76
CA GLY A 19 3.02 19.90 -10.92
C GLY A 19 3.66 18.53 -10.64
N ALA A 20 2.86 17.51 -10.37
CA ALA A 20 3.34 16.15 -10.18
C ALA A 20 3.98 15.57 -11.45
N ALA A 21 3.36 15.78 -12.62
CA ALA A 21 3.91 15.33 -13.90
C ALA A 21 5.24 16.04 -14.23
N ARG A 22 5.34 17.35 -13.96
CA ARG A 22 6.57 18.12 -14.13
C ARG A 22 7.69 17.65 -13.22
N LEU A 23 7.39 17.34 -11.95
CA LEU A 23 8.39 16.75 -11.04
C LEU A 23 8.98 15.45 -11.59
N LEU A 24 8.16 14.56 -12.15
CA LEU A 24 8.66 13.31 -12.74
C LEU A 24 9.53 13.54 -13.99
N ALA A 25 9.28 14.62 -14.74
CA ALA A 25 10.00 14.95 -15.96
C ALA A 25 11.32 15.71 -15.70
N GLU A 26 11.30 16.66 -14.77
CA GLU A 26 12.41 17.58 -14.48
C GLU A 26 13.32 17.04 -13.38
N VAL A 27 12.74 16.47 -12.31
CA VAL A 27 13.46 15.98 -11.13
C VAL A 27 13.73 14.47 -11.28
N GLY A 28 12.71 13.70 -11.65
CA GLY A 28 12.81 12.24 -11.79
C GLY A 28 12.73 11.50 -10.46
N MET A 29 12.71 10.17 -10.53
CA MET A 29 12.53 9.26 -9.39
C MET A 29 13.73 8.34 -9.24
N ALA A 30 14.26 8.22 -8.01
CA ALA A 30 15.35 7.29 -7.73
C ALA A 30 14.88 5.84 -7.89
N VAL A 31 15.64 5.03 -8.63
CA VAL A 31 15.35 3.61 -8.84
C VAL A 31 16.57 2.83 -8.38
N PRO A 32 16.62 2.31 -7.14
CA PRO A 32 17.82 1.67 -6.59
C PRO A 32 18.14 0.33 -7.26
N SER A 33 17.13 -0.38 -7.78
CA SER A 33 17.29 -1.65 -8.49
C SER A 33 17.84 -1.46 -9.90
N GLU A 34 18.98 -2.07 -10.19
CA GLU A 34 19.61 -2.06 -11.53
C GLU A 34 18.72 -2.74 -12.58
N ASN A 35 18.11 -3.88 -12.25
CA ASN A 35 17.19 -4.57 -13.15
C ASN A 35 16.00 -3.66 -13.53
N ALA A 36 15.41 -2.98 -12.54
CA ALA A 36 14.34 -2.03 -12.81
C ALA A 36 14.80 -0.87 -13.72
N ARG A 37 16.01 -0.32 -13.49
CA ARG A 37 16.60 0.69 -14.38
C ARG A 37 16.74 0.18 -15.81
N GLN A 38 17.29 -1.02 -16.01
CA GLN A 38 17.46 -1.60 -17.35
C GLN A 38 16.13 -1.77 -18.08
N ARG A 39 15.09 -2.25 -17.39
CA ARG A 39 13.74 -2.40 -17.96
C ARG A 39 13.11 -1.06 -18.33
N LEU A 40 13.30 -0.03 -17.49
CA LEU A 40 12.79 1.32 -17.75
C LEU A 40 13.53 1.99 -18.91
N ALA A 41 14.85 1.81 -19.01
CA ALA A 41 15.65 2.26 -20.15
C ALA A 41 15.20 1.57 -21.45
N ALA A 42 14.98 0.25 -21.42
CA ALA A 42 14.46 -0.51 -22.56
C ALA A 42 13.04 -0.05 -22.97
N ALA A 43 12.24 0.47 -22.04
CA ALA A 43 10.96 1.13 -22.33
C ALA A 43 11.11 2.57 -22.88
N GLY A 44 12.33 3.00 -23.17
CA GLY A 44 12.66 4.30 -23.74
C GLY A 44 12.59 5.46 -22.75
N LEU A 45 12.70 5.19 -21.45
CA LEU A 45 12.78 6.25 -20.43
C LEU A 45 14.22 6.69 -20.24
N ARG A 46 14.41 8.00 -20.02
CA ARG A 46 15.72 8.57 -19.73
C ARG A 46 16.13 8.20 -18.32
N ILE A 47 17.38 7.73 -18.16
CA ILE A 47 17.99 7.44 -16.87
C ILE A 47 19.28 8.23 -16.73
N THR A 48 19.44 8.93 -15.62
CA THR A 48 20.65 9.72 -15.30
C THR A 48 20.86 9.67 -13.79
N ASP A 49 22.08 9.38 -13.35
CA ASP A 49 22.47 9.31 -11.92
C ASP A 49 21.53 8.44 -11.05
N GLY A 50 21.15 7.27 -11.57
CA GLY A 50 20.25 6.33 -10.88
C GLY A 50 18.80 6.79 -10.78
N ARG A 51 18.42 7.87 -11.46
CA ARG A 51 17.06 8.40 -11.52
C ARG A 51 16.43 8.17 -12.87
N VAL A 52 15.16 7.74 -12.88
CA VAL A 52 14.33 7.66 -14.09
C VAL A 52 13.54 8.95 -14.24
N PHE A 53 13.51 9.48 -15.47
CA PHE A 53 12.74 10.66 -15.82
C PHE A 53 11.59 10.25 -16.73
N ILE A 54 10.37 10.57 -16.30
CA ILE A 54 9.16 10.22 -17.04
C ILE A 54 8.70 11.50 -17.76
N PRO A 55 8.63 11.51 -19.10
CA PRO A 55 8.14 12.66 -19.84
C PRO A 55 6.76 13.07 -19.34
N HIS A 56 6.54 14.38 -19.21
CA HIS A 56 5.29 14.96 -18.69
C HIS A 56 4.07 14.38 -19.41
N GLU A 57 4.09 14.39 -20.74
CA GLU A 57 3.01 13.84 -21.57
C GLU A 57 2.72 12.38 -21.28
N ARG A 58 3.77 11.55 -21.08
CA ARG A 58 3.59 10.12 -20.75
C ARG A 58 2.98 9.95 -19.35
N ALA A 59 3.36 10.79 -18.39
CA ALA A 59 2.78 10.79 -17.05
C ALA A 59 1.29 11.19 -17.08
N VAL A 60 0.95 12.27 -17.81
CA VAL A 60 -0.44 12.72 -17.99
C VAL A 60 -1.28 11.65 -18.70
N GLN A 61 -0.80 11.10 -19.82
CA GLN A 61 -1.49 10.03 -20.54
C GLN A 61 -1.68 8.77 -19.67
N PHE A 62 -0.73 8.46 -18.79
CA PHE A 62 -0.91 7.37 -17.84
C PHE A 62 -2.02 7.67 -16.85
N MET A 63 -2.02 8.85 -16.23
CA MET A 63 -3.05 9.27 -15.27
C MET A 63 -4.45 9.29 -15.89
N GLU A 64 -4.61 9.84 -17.10
CA GLU A 64 -5.90 9.86 -17.78
C GLU A 64 -6.39 8.45 -18.13
N ARG A 65 -5.48 7.54 -18.53
CA ARG A 65 -5.83 6.12 -18.73
C ARG A 65 -6.27 5.43 -17.44
N GLN A 66 -5.68 5.75 -16.29
CA GLN A 66 -6.12 5.19 -15.01
C GLN A 66 -7.47 5.77 -14.60
N ARG A 67 -7.68 7.08 -14.77
CA ARG A 67 -8.97 7.74 -14.51
C ARG A 67 -10.08 7.15 -15.37
N ALA A 68 -9.84 6.93 -16.66
CA ALA A 68 -10.83 6.33 -17.56
C ALA A 68 -11.18 4.87 -17.21
N LYS A 69 -10.29 4.17 -16.50
CA LYS A 69 -10.52 2.80 -15.99
C LYS A 69 -11.14 2.77 -14.60
N ALA A 70 -11.17 3.90 -13.89
CA ALA A 70 -11.75 3.96 -12.56
C ALA A 70 -13.25 3.70 -12.69
N ALA A 71 -13.72 2.63 -12.03
CA ALA A 71 -15.16 2.43 -11.87
C ALA A 71 -15.73 3.61 -11.08
N PRO A 72 -16.95 4.07 -11.41
CA PRO A 72 -17.63 5.05 -10.56
C PRO A 72 -17.72 4.52 -9.13
N GLU A 73 -17.46 5.39 -8.16
CA GLU A 73 -17.63 5.01 -6.75
C GLU A 73 -19.12 4.72 -6.51
N PRO A 74 -19.46 3.55 -5.93
CA PRO A 74 -20.85 3.25 -5.64
C PRO A 74 -21.39 4.19 -4.55
N GLU A 75 -22.61 4.70 -4.72
CA GLU A 75 -23.28 5.58 -3.75
C GLU A 75 -23.38 4.92 -2.37
N GLU A 76 -23.59 3.61 -2.34
CA GLU A 76 -23.51 2.78 -1.14
C GLU A 76 -22.33 1.82 -1.27
N ALA A 77 -21.16 2.24 -0.78
CA ALA A 77 -20.00 1.38 -0.62
C ALA A 77 -20.03 0.71 0.76
N PRO A 78 -19.74 -0.60 0.88
CA PRO A 78 -19.52 -1.19 2.19
C PRO A 78 -18.33 -0.51 2.89
N LEU A 79 -18.39 -0.46 4.22
CA LEU A 79 -17.34 0.16 5.03
C LEU A 79 -15.97 -0.43 4.64
N ARG A 80 -15.00 0.44 4.30
CA ARG A 80 -13.63 0.04 3.99
C ARG A 80 -12.74 0.27 5.21
N LEU A 81 -12.04 -0.78 5.66
CA LEU A 81 -11.12 -0.71 6.79
C LEU A 81 -9.72 -1.19 6.41
N HIS A 82 -8.72 -0.35 6.67
CA HIS A 82 -7.31 -0.67 6.46
C HIS A 82 -6.59 -0.67 7.82
N PRO A 83 -6.51 -1.80 8.53
CA PRO A 83 -5.88 -1.88 9.86
C PRO A 83 -4.36 -1.66 9.86
N GLY A 84 -3.73 -1.56 8.70
CA GLY A 84 -2.29 -1.34 8.54
C GLY A 84 -1.46 -2.61 8.71
N SER A 85 -0.58 -2.89 7.73
CA SER A 85 0.30 -4.08 7.71
C SER A 85 1.63 -3.87 8.44
N HIS A 86 2.00 -2.63 8.76
CA HIS A 86 3.32 -2.27 9.30
C HIS A 86 3.25 -1.64 10.70
N THR A 87 2.15 -1.84 11.41
CA THR A 87 2.01 -1.41 12.79
C THR A 87 2.78 -2.38 13.70
N PHE A 88 3.61 -1.88 14.62
CA PHE A 88 4.37 -2.72 15.57
C PHE A 88 3.78 -2.75 16.99
N TYR A 89 2.92 -1.78 17.28
CA TYR A 89 2.38 -1.53 18.60
C TYR A 89 0.87 -1.33 18.52
N HIS A 90 0.17 -1.72 19.58
CA HIS A 90 -1.24 -1.41 19.72
C HIS A 90 -1.51 -0.82 21.11
N PHE A 91 -2.59 -0.06 21.21
CA PHE A 91 -3.08 0.40 22.50
C PHE A 91 -3.94 -0.70 23.12
N ASP A 92 -3.66 -1.02 24.39
CA ASP A 92 -4.52 -1.83 25.24
C ASP A 92 -5.43 -0.88 26.04
N PRO A 93 -6.73 -0.82 25.75
CA PRO A 93 -7.64 0.11 26.41
C PRO A 93 -7.93 -0.25 27.87
N GLU A 94 -7.85 -1.53 28.25
CA GLU A 94 -8.11 -1.98 29.61
C GLU A 94 -6.94 -1.60 30.52
N ALA A 95 -5.72 -1.92 30.09
CA ALA A 95 -4.50 -1.56 30.82
C ALA A 95 -4.10 -0.09 30.63
N ARG A 96 -4.68 0.60 29.63
CA ARG A 96 -4.29 1.96 29.18
C ARG A 96 -2.80 2.08 28.85
N THR A 97 -2.26 1.05 28.20
CA THR A 97 -0.83 0.98 27.85
C THR A 97 -0.63 0.69 26.37
N VAL A 98 0.50 1.14 25.81
CA VAL A 98 0.94 0.72 24.48
C VAL A 98 1.76 -0.57 24.61
N LYS A 99 1.40 -1.60 23.84
CA LYS A 99 2.05 -2.92 23.84
C LYS A 99 2.58 -3.25 22.46
N ARG A 100 3.67 -4.02 22.40
CA ARG A 100 4.15 -4.61 21.14
C ARG A 100 3.22 -5.72 20.71
N LEU A 101 2.99 -5.83 19.41
CA LEU A 101 2.23 -6.93 18.85
C LEU A 101 2.99 -8.24 19.01
N THR A 102 2.27 -9.30 19.33
CA THR A 102 2.77 -10.68 19.32
C THR A 102 2.11 -11.48 18.19
N LEU A 103 2.62 -12.68 17.91
CA LEU A 103 1.95 -13.63 17.01
C LEU A 103 0.51 -13.95 17.45
N ARG A 104 0.24 -13.92 18.76
CA ARG A 104 -1.10 -14.14 19.29
C ARG A 104 -2.03 -12.96 18.95
N ASP A 105 -1.52 -11.74 19.04
CA ASP A 105 -2.28 -10.55 18.65
C ASP A 105 -2.52 -10.52 17.14
N LEU A 106 -1.50 -10.89 16.36
CA LEU A 106 -1.59 -11.05 14.91
C LEU A 106 -2.73 -12.01 14.53
N GLU A 107 -2.76 -13.19 15.13
CA GLU A 107 -3.85 -14.16 14.93
C GLU A 107 -5.22 -13.59 15.34
N ARG A 108 -5.31 -12.99 16.54
CA ARG A 108 -6.55 -12.42 17.07
C ARG A 108 -7.12 -11.34 16.14
N TYR A 109 -6.29 -10.41 15.70
CA TYR A 109 -6.72 -9.30 14.85
C TYR A 109 -7.01 -9.75 13.42
N THR A 110 -6.28 -10.74 12.90
CA THR A 110 -6.58 -11.35 11.61
C THR A 110 -7.95 -12.05 11.62
N LYS A 111 -8.29 -12.74 12.71
CA LYS A 111 -9.64 -13.33 12.87
C LYS A 111 -10.73 -12.27 12.93
N LEU A 112 -10.47 -11.12 13.57
CA LEU A 112 -11.40 -9.99 13.57
C LEU A 112 -11.62 -9.44 12.15
N VAL A 113 -10.54 -9.25 11.37
CA VAL A 113 -10.63 -8.87 9.95
C VAL A 113 -11.48 -9.87 9.17
N ALA A 114 -11.26 -11.17 9.36
CA ALA A 114 -12.03 -12.22 8.69
C ALA A 114 -13.51 -12.25 9.12
N ALA A 115 -13.83 -11.90 10.37
CA ALA A 115 -15.20 -11.72 10.82
C ALA A 115 -15.85 -10.50 10.15
N LEU A 116 -15.19 -9.35 10.16
CA LEU A 116 -15.69 -8.13 9.52
C LEU A 116 -15.94 -8.33 8.02
N ARG A 117 -15.08 -9.06 7.30
CA ARG A 117 -15.30 -9.41 5.89
C ARG A 117 -16.57 -10.23 5.67
N ARG A 118 -16.89 -11.15 6.58
CA ARG A 118 -18.13 -11.94 6.51
C ARG A 118 -19.37 -11.06 6.72
N ASP A 119 -19.23 -9.98 7.48
CA ASP A 119 -20.29 -9.00 7.73
C ASP A 119 -20.35 -7.91 6.64
N GLY A 120 -19.69 -8.12 5.50
CA GLY A 120 -19.74 -7.22 4.35
C GLY A 120 -18.78 -6.03 4.40
N VAL A 121 -17.94 -5.90 5.44
CA VAL A 121 -16.91 -4.86 5.50
C VAL A 121 -15.80 -5.20 4.50
N LEU A 122 -15.44 -4.24 3.65
CA LEU A 122 -14.25 -4.32 2.80
C LEU A 122 -13.00 -4.05 3.64
N ALA A 123 -12.68 -4.99 4.53
CA ALA A 123 -11.43 -4.95 5.29
C ALA A 123 -10.29 -5.45 4.41
N SER A 124 -9.13 -4.79 4.48
CA SER A 124 -7.94 -5.21 3.74
C SER A 124 -7.65 -6.68 4.01
N ALA A 125 -7.26 -7.44 2.99
CA ALA A 125 -7.05 -8.88 3.13
C ALA A 125 -5.70 -9.23 3.79
N TYR A 126 -5.17 -8.34 4.63
CA TYR A 126 -3.87 -8.44 5.28
C TYR A 126 -4.00 -8.74 6.77
N CYS A 127 -2.98 -9.40 7.32
CA CYS A 127 -2.78 -9.47 8.76
C CYS A 127 -2.45 -8.09 9.34
N VAL A 128 -2.86 -7.87 10.58
CA VAL A 128 -2.66 -6.59 11.28
C VAL A 128 -1.28 -6.54 11.91
N GLY A 129 -0.44 -5.65 11.38
CA GLY A 129 0.87 -5.32 11.96
C GLY A 129 1.90 -6.44 11.96
N GLN A 130 3.04 -6.18 12.62
CA GLN A 130 4.22 -7.04 12.64
C GLN A 130 4.49 -7.59 14.05
N PRO A 131 4.56 -8.92 14.23
CA PRO A 131 4.81 -9.54 15.52
C PRO A 131 6.25 -9.30 15.99
N SER A 132 6.42 -9.02 17.27
CA SER A 132 7.70 -8.73 17.93
C SER A 132 8.34 -9.92 18.62
N ASN A 133 7.61 -11.02 18.80
CA ASN A 133 8.06 -12.23 19.49
C ASN A 133 8.44 -13.35 18.50
N THR A 134 8.98 -12.98 17.35
CA THR A 134 9.51 -13.87 16.32
C THR A 134 10.74 -13.22 15.69
N GLU A 135 11.59 -14.03 15.05
CA GLU A 135 12.72 -13.50 14.29
C GLU A 135 12.22 -12.54 13.20
N PRO A 136 12.77 -11.31 13.07
CA PRO A 136 12.25 -10.31 12.13
C PRO A 136 12.16 -10.82 10.69
N GLN A 137 13.14 -11.64 10.26
CA GLN A 137 13.19 -12.27 8.95
C GLN A 137 12.08 -13.31 8.71
N LEU A 138 11.50 -13.88 9.78
CA LEU A 138 10.38 -14.82 9.71
C LEU A 138 9.03 -14.14 9.89
N ALA A 139 8.98 -12.90 10.36
CA ALA A 139 7.72 -12.18 10.59
C ALA A 139 6.82 -12.11 9.32
N PRO A 140 7.35 -11.86 8.10
CA PRO A 140 6.53 -11.90 6.89
C PRO A 140 5.92 -13.28 6.61
N LEU A 141 6.66 -14.37 6.86
CA LEU A 141 6.15 -15.73 6.68
C LEU A 141 5.01 -16.03 7.65
N TRP A 142 5.14 -15.60 8.90
CA TRP A 142 4.06 -15.70 9.88
C TRP A 142 2.83 -14.90 9.47
N GLN A 143 3.01 -13.68 8.96
CA GLN A 143 1.89 -12.87 8.43
C GLN A 143 1.18 -13.60 7.27
N GLN A 144 1.92 -14.14 6.30
CA GLN A 144 1.31 -14.90 5.19
C GLN A 144 0.58 -16.15 5.68
N PHE A 145 1.20 -16.92 6.56
CA PHE A 145 0.61 -18.12 7.13
C PHE A 145 -0.68 -17.81 7.90
N THR A 146 -0.66 -16.79 8.75
CA THR A 146 -1.84 -16.37 9.52
C THR A 146 -2.95 -15.83 8.62
N ALA A 147 -2.61 -15.04 7.58
CA ALA A 147 -3.58 -14.56 6.60
C ALA A 147 -4.25 -15.74 5.89
N ALA A 148 -3.45 -16.66 5.36
CA ALA A 148 -3.94 -17.81 4.63
C ALA A 148 -4.78 -18.77 5.47
N ARG A 149 -4.52 -18.83 6.77
CA ARG A 149 -5.30 -19.66 7.69
C ARG A 149 -6.68 -19.09 8.02
N PHE A 150 -6.84 -17.76 8.08
CA PHE A 150 -8.04 -17.15 8.64
C PHE A 150 -8.83 -16.26 7.68
N ILE A 151 -8.20 -15.72 6.65
CA ILE A 151 -8.83 -14.82 5.68
C ILE A 151 -9.19 -15.64 4.43
N PRO A 152 -10.48 -15.64 4.00
CA PRO A 152 -10.86 -16.21 2.71
C PRO A 152 -10.19 -15.46 1.56
N ASP A 153 -9.61 -16.21 0.62
CA ASP A 153 -8.84 -15.68 -0.52
C ASP A 153 -7.80 -14.64 -0.07
N PRO A 154 -6.81 -15.06 0.74
CA PRO A 154 -5.75 -14.17 1.16
C PRO A 154 -4.99 -13.67 -0.09
N PRO A 155 -4.54 -12.42 -0.12
CA PRO A 155 -3.61 -11.97 -1.14
C PRO A 155 -2.32 -12.73 -0.88
N LEU A 156 -1.97 -13.65 -1.77
CA LEU A 156 -0.67 -14.30 -1.74
C LEU A 156 0.37 -13.21 -2.06
N TYR A 157 1.16 -12.81 -1.06
CA TYR A 157 2.44 -12.18 -1.37
C TYR A 157 3.35 -13.27 -1.91
N ALA A 158 3.28 -13.50 -3.22
CA ALA A 158 4.49 -13.89 -3.92
C ALA A 158 5.40 -12.65 -3.86
N TYR A 159 6.26 -12.58 -2.85
CA TYR A 159 7.52 -11.88 -3.06
C TYR A 159 8.11 -12.53 -4.30
N SER A 160 8.20 -11.79 -5.41
CA SER A 160 9.10 -12.21 -6.47
C SER A 160 10.44 -12.50 -5.78
N PRO A 161 11.19 -13.54 -6.17
CA PRO A 161 12.60 -13.65 -5.78
C PRO A 161 13.35 -12.32 -5.97
N ASP A 162 12.89 -11.47 -6.88
CA ASP A 162 13.40 -10.13 -7.17
C ASP A 162 13.03 -9.04 -6.13
N TYR A 163 12.16 -9.32 -5.16
CA TYR A 163 11.69 -8.41 -4.11
C TYR A 163 12.08 -8.88 -2.70
N ALA A 164 13.15 -9.67 -2.55
CA ALA A 164 13.77 -9.83 -1.23
C ALA A 164 14.48 -8.50 -0.88
N PRO A 165 14.06 -7.75 0.16
CA PRO A 165 14.86 -6.63 0.63
C PRO A 165 16.17 -7.23 1.16
N PHE A 166 17.27 -6.90 0.49
CA PHE A 166 18.65 -7.04 0.91
C PHE A 166 18.87 -7.81 2.22
N VAL A 167 19.26 -9.08 2.08
CA VAL A 167 20.02 -9.76 3.14
C VAL A 167 21.43 -9.18 3.02
N SER A 168 21.83 -8.40 4.03
CA SER A 168 23.21 -7.94 4.23
C SER A 168 24.16 -9.11 4.45
#